data_AF-A0AAD5CKE7-F1
#
_entry.id   AF-A0AAD5CKE7-F1
#
_cell.length_a   1.000
_cell.length_b   1.000
_cell.length_c   1.000
_cell.angle_alpha   90.00
_cell.angle_beta   90.00
_cell.angle_gamma   90.00
#
_symmetry.space_group_name_H-M   'P 1'
#
loop_
_entity.id
_entity.type
_entity.pdbx_description
1 polymer ?
#
loop_
_entity_poly.entity_id
_entity_poly.type
_entity_poly.pdbx_seq_one_letter_code
_entity_poly.pdbx_strand_id
1 'polypeptide(L)' 'MGILDSINYHVKITPTDGGCVFKQTVIYNCKGDEKPSTDVLNFEKDVYEKTYKAIEAYVAAHPESY' A
#
# COMPACT_ATOMS: atom_id res chain seq x y z
N MET A 1 -5.48 -1.80 -19.11
CA MET A 1 -5.66 -2.18 -17.71
C MET A 1 -7.11 -2.59 -17.43
N GLY A 2 -7.66 -3.58 -18.14
CA GLY A 2 -9.02 -4.09 -17.91
C GLY A 2 -10.07 -3.00 -17.62
N ILE A 3 -10.76 -3.16 -16.49
CA ILE A 3 -11.80 -2.26 -15.95
C ILE A 3 -11.26 -0.94 -15.36
N LEU A 4 -9.95 -0.81 -15.17
CA LEU A 4 -9.32 0.32 -14.49
C LEU A 4 -8.90 1.41 -15.48
N ASP A 5 -9.23 2.64 -15.14
CA ASP A 5 -8.76 3.86 -15.80
C ASP A 5 -7.46 4.36 -15.16
N SER A 6 -7.46 4.50 -13.83
CA SER A 6 -6.27 4.87 -13.04
C SER A 6 -6.33 4.31 -11.63
N ILE A 7 -5.18 4.26 -10.96
CA ILE A 7 -5.06 3.91 -9.54
C ILE A 7 -4.29 5.02 -8.84
N ASN A 8 -4.91 5.68 -7.86
CA ASN A 8 -4.27 6.70 -7.05
C ASN A 8 -3.85 6.12 -5.70
N TYR A 9 -2.56 6.27 -5.38
CA TYR A 9 -2.00 5.85 -4.10
C TYR A 9 -1.76 7.07 -3.22
N HIS A 10 -2.47 7.13 -2.09
CA HIS A 10 -2.27 8.15 -1.07
C HIS A 10 -1.59 7.52 0.13
N VAL A 11 -0.37 7.97 0.42
CA VAL A 11 0.42 7.49 1.55
C VAL A 11 0.58 8.62 2.56
N LYS A 12 0.28 8.31 3.82
CA LYS A 12 0.55 9.18 4.96
C LYS A 12 1.37 8.42 5.99
N ILE A 13 2.53 8.96 6.31
CA ILE A 13 3.41 8.44 7.36
C ILE A 13 3.34 9.42 8.52
N THR A 14 2.96 8.94 9.70
CA THR A 14 2.86 9.78 10.90
C THR A 14 3.84 9.24 11.95
N PRO A 15 4.81 10.04 12.44
CA PRO A 15 5.74 9.58 13.45
C PRO A 15 5.01 9.26 14.77
N THR A 16 5.54 8.30 15.51
CA THR A 16 5.12 7.92 16.86
C THR A 16 6.35 7.72 17.75
N ASP A 17 6.15 7.47 19.04
CA ASP A 17 7.26 7.17 19.95
C ASP A 17 7.95 5.87 19.54
N GLY A 18 9.12 5.98 18.93
CA GLY A 18 9.93 4.85 18.49
C GLY A 18 9.52 4.22 17.16
N GLY A 19 8.70 4.88 16.34
CA GLY A 19 8.29 4.33 15.04
C GLY A 19 7.43 5.28 14.22
N CYS A 20 6.59 4.71 13.36
CA CYS A 20 5.60 5.45 12.61
C CYS A 20 4.33 4.63 12.36
N VAL A 21 3.21 5.33 12.16
CA VAL A 21 2.01 4.76 11.57
C VAL A 21 2.03 5.03 10.08
N PHE A 22 2.12 3.96 9.30
CA PHE A 22 1.99 3.99 7.85
C PHE A 22 0.54 3.76 7.45
N LYS A 23 -0.09 4.75 6.80
CA LYS A 23 -1.46 4.64 6.28
C LYS A 23 -1.47 4.81 4.77
N GLN A 24 -1.88 3.78 4.05
CA GLN A 24 -2.11 3.81 2.60
C GLN A 24 -3.60 3.83 2.30
N THR A 25 -4.00 4.61 1.32
CA THR A 25 -5.33 4.59 0.72
C THR A 25 -5.17 4.44 -0.79
N VAL A 26 -5.74 3.37 -1.34
CA VAL A 26 -5.69 3.07 -2.76
C VAL A 26 -7.06 3.33 -3.36
N ILE A 27 -7.12 4.19 -4.37
CA ILE A 27 -8.36 4.57 -5.05
C ILE A 27 -8.30 4.04 -6.47
N TYR A 28 -9.19 3.10 -6.79
CA TYR A 28 -9.32 2.49 -8.10
C TYR A 28 -10.38 3.25 -8.91
N ASN A 29 -9.94 4.07 -9.85
CA ASN A 29 -10.84 4.74 -10.78
C ASN A 29 -11.13 3.78 -11.94
N CYS A 30 -12.38 3.38 -12.09
CA CYS A 30 -12.80 2.41 -13.10
C CYS A 30 -13.41 3.12 -14.33
N LYS A 31 -13.25 2.52 -15.51
CA LYS A 31 -13.75 3.08 -16.79
C LYS A 31 -15.28 3.03 -16.93
N GLY A 32 -15.94 2.30 -16.03
CA GLY A 32 -17.39 2.14 -15.95
C GLY A 32 -17.79 1.62 -14.56
N ASP A 33 -18.96 1.00 -14.46
CA ASP A 33 -19.50 0.56 -13.17
C ASP A 33 -18.86 -0.73 -12.62
N GLU A 34 -18.09 -1.43 -13.44
CA GLU A 34 -17.33 -2.61 -13.01
C GLU A 34 -16.27 -2.23 -11.98
N LYS A 35 -16.19 -3.00 -10.89
CA LYS A 35 -15.24 -2.81 -9.80
C LYS A 35 -14.36 -4.04 -9.61
N PRO A 36 -13.12 -3.89 -9.12
CA PRO A 36 -12.32 -5.02 -8.70
C PRO A 36 -13.09 -5.88 -7.71
N SER A 37 -12.96 -7.21 -7.81
CA SER A 37 -13.59 -8.11 -6.87
C SER A 37 -12.95 -7.97 -5.49
N THR A 38 -13.70 -8.29 -4.44
CA THR A 38 -13.19 -8.28 -3.06
C THR A 38 -11.97 -9.18 -2.89
N ASP A 39 -11.91 -10.31 -3.60
CA ASP A 39 -10.76 -11.23 -3.54
C ASP A 39 -9.49 -10.58 -4.09
N VAL A 40 -9.59 -9.85 -5.21
CA VAL A 40 -8.47 -9.10 -5.78
C VAL A 40 -8.02 -8.00 -4.80
N LEU A 41 -8.97 -7.25 -4.23
CA LEU A 41 -8.65 -6.19 -3.27
C LEU A 41 -7.98 -6.73 -2.00
N ASN A 42 -8.42 -7.88 -1.50
CA ASN A 42 -7.82 -8.54 -0.35
C ASN A 42 -6.41 -9.08 -0.67
N PHE A 43 -6.23 -9.65 -1.85
CA PHE A 43 -4.92 -10.10 -2.31
C PHE A 43 -3.93 -8.93 -2.40
N GLU A 44 -4.33 -7.83 -3.04
CA GLU A 44 -3.48 -6.64 -3.16
C GLU A 44 -3.14 -6.05 -1.78
N LYS A 45 -4.11 -5.99 -0.87
CA LYS A 45 -3.87 -5.55 0.50
C LYS A 45 -2.80 -6.40 1.21
N ASP A 46 -2.88 -7.73 1.10
CA ASP A 46 -1.88 -8.63 1.68
C ASP A 46 -0.49 -8.43 1.05
N VAL A 47 -0.42 -8.23 -0.27
CA VAL A 47 0.83 -7.91 -0.98
C VAL A 47 1.45 -6.60 -0.48
N TYR A 48 0.64 -5.56 -0.29
CA TYR A 48 1.12 -4.29 0.25
C TYR A 48 1.63 -4.45 1.68
N GLU A 49 0.87 -5.10 2.57
CA GLU A 49 1.29 -5.34 3.95
C GLU A 49 2.61 -6.12 4.04
N LYS A 50 2.78 -7.16 3.22
CA LYS A 50 4.03 -7.93 3.15
C LYS A 50 5.19 -7.09 2.65
N THR A 51 4.96 -6.28 1.63
CA THR A 51 5.98 -5.38 1.06
C THR A 51 6.45 -4.36 2.08
N TYR A 52 5.53 -3.73 2.83
CA TYR A 52 5.90 -2.75 3.86
C TYR A 52 6.68 -3.40 5.00
N LYS A 53 6.28 -4.59 5.47
CA LYS A 53 7.04 -5.32 6.48
C LYS A 53 8.45 -5.67 6.01
N ALA A 54 8.63 -6.01 4.73
CA ALA A 54 9.95 -6.27 4.17
C ALA A 54 10.81 -5.00 4.14
N ILE A 55 10.22 -3.85 3.76
CA ILE A 55 10.91 -2.55 3.79
C ILE A 55 11.29 -2.18 5.23
N GLU A 56 10.37 -2.31 6.18
CA GLU A 56 10.63 -2.03 7.60
C GLU A 56 11.77 -2.90 8.15
N ALA A 57 11.75 -4.21 7.89
CA ALA A 57 12.80 -5.13 8.30
C ALA A 57 14.16 -4.77 7.67
N TYR A 58 14.16 -4.37 6.39
CA TYR A 58 15.37 -3.95 5.71
C TYR A 58 15.96 -2.68 6.34
N VAL A 59 15.16 -1.64 6.55
CA VAL A 59 15.62 -0.39 7.16
C VAL A 59 16.10 -0.62 8.60
N ALA A 60 15.43 -1.48 9.37
CA ALA A 60 15.87 -1.84 10.72
C ALA A 60 17.21 -2.59 10.74
N ALA A 61 17.50 -3.41 9.73
CA ALA A 61 18.77 -4.12 9.59
C ALA A 61 19.90 -3.24 9.01
N HIS A 62 19.55 -2.14 8.35
CA HIS A 62 20.46 -1.24 7.66
C HIS A 62 20.27 0.24 8.09
N PRO A 63 20.49 0.57 9.38
CA PRO A 63 20.27 1.91 9.93
C PRO A 63 21.16 3.00 9.30
N GLU A 64 22.16 2.63 8.50
CA GLU A 64 23.06 3.52 7.77
C GLU A 64 22.52 3.97 6.40
N SER A 65 21.50 3.31 5.87
CA SER A 65 21.09 3.49 4.46
C SER A 65 20.13 4.67 4.24
N TYR A 66 19.39 5.10 5.26
CA TYR A 66 18.36 6.15 5.22
C TYR A 66 18.19 6.78 6.60
#